data_AF-A0A3N5NTC9-F1
#
_entry.id   AF-A0A3N5NTC9-F1
#
_cell.length_a   1.000
_cell.length_b   1.000
_cell.length_c   1.000
_cell.angle_alpha   90.00
_cell.angle_beta   90.00
_cell.angle_gamma   90.00
#
_symmetry.space_group_name_H-M   'P 1'
#
loop_
_entity.id
_entity.type
_entity.pdbx_description
1 polymer ?
#
loop_
_entity_poly.entity_id
_entity_poly.type
_entity_poly.pdbx_seq_one_letter_code
_entity_poly.pdbx_strand_id
1 'polypeptide(L)'
;MKEVWHVSSTNGWWGIAIASLTEDPQWPARGTLVSLGRIEGRDCFRFDADESAQTWVLPGGDISPLSGASTVISVGLQSNRSGAILLLGPRAVVKFVGYKGRSSSVSLYVDGKCRDVPGAVMLALGLVEAKEGSLIEIPPIPATSGIMEAALRKAGL
;
A
#
# COMPACT_ATOMS: atom_id res chain seq x y z
N MET A 1 -9.37 21.61 -18.06
CA MET A 1 -9.44 20.22 -17.58
C MET A 1 -8.51 19.39 -18.44
N LYS A 2 -7.68 18.54 -17.83
CA LYS A 2 -6.64 17.74 -18.49
C LYS A 2 -6.65 16.32 -17.92
N GLU A 3 -6.28 15.33 -18.72
CA GLU A 3 -5.98 13.99 -18.23
C GLU A 3 -4.70 14.05 -17.37
N VAL A 4 -4.81 13.71 -16.08
CA VAL A 4 -3.72 13.82 -15.09
C VAL A 4 -3.14 12.46 -14.72
N TRP A 5 -3.86 11.39 -15.01
CA TRP A 5 -3.37 10.02 -14.84
C TRP A 5 -4.14 9.08 -15.75
N HIS A 6 -3.45 8.12 -16.35
CA HIS A 6 -4.10 7.02 -17.06
C HIS A 6 -3.28 5.75 -16.98
N VAL A 7 -3.94 4.64 -17.22
CA VAL A 7 -3.30 3.35 -17.47
C VAL A 7 -4.16 2.55 -18.43
N SER A 8 -3.55 1.92 -19.42
CA SER A 8 -4.26 1.18 -20.47
C SER A 8 -3.56 -0.12 -20.85
N SER A 9 -4.33 -1.02 -21.44
CA SER A 9 -3.80 -2.23 -22.07
C SER A 9 -2.85 -1.84 -23.20
N THR A 10 -1.94 -2.75 -23.58
CA THR A 10 -0.93 -2.47 -24.60
C THR A 10 -1.55 -2.10 -25.96
N ASN A 11 -2.71 -2.68 -26.28
CA ASN A 11 -3.49 -2.36 -27.48
C ASN A 11 -4.49 -1.20 -27.28
N GLY A 12 -4.54 -0.58 -26.10
CA GLY A 12 -5.38 0.59 -25.79
C GLY A 12 -6.88 0.31 -25.62
N TRP A 13 -7.32 -0.95 -25.70
CA TRP A 13 -8.74 -1.34 -25.71
C TRP A 13 -9.46 -1.21 -24.36
N TRP A 14 -8.73 -1.20 -23.25
CA TRP A 14 -9.33 -0.90 -21.96
C TRP A 14 -8.31 -0.31 -20.99
N GLY A 15 -8.81 0.32 -19.93
CA GLY A 15 -7.97 1.02 -18.98
C GLY A 15 -8.77 1.91 -18.05
N ILE A 16 -8.06 2.81 -17.38
CA ILE A 16 -8.63 3.82 -16.50
C ILE A 16 -8.01 5.16 -16.87
N ALA A 17 -8.80 6.23 -16.81
CA ALA A 17 -8.32 7.59 -16.98
C ALA A 17 -8.92 8.52 -15.92
N ILE A 18 -8.12 9.45 -15.41
CA ILE A 18 -8.54 10.50 -14.48
C ILE A 18 -8.26 11.85 -15.13
N ALA A 19 -9.30 12.67 -15.24
CA ALA A 19 -9.20 14.07 -15.62
C ALA A 19 -9.33 14.98 -14.40
N SER A 20 -8.65 16.12 -14.41
CA SER A 20 -8.73 17.11 -13.33
C SER A 20 -8.62 18.55 -13.88
N LEU A 21 -9.13 19.52 -13.11
CA LEU A 21 -8.83 20.94 -13.31
C LEU A 21 -7.51 21.34 -12.65
N THR A 22 -7.10 20.65 -11.59
CA THR A 22 -5.78 20.80 -10.98
C THR A 22 -4.73 20.18 -11.90
N GLU A 23 -3.72 20.97 -12.27
CA GLU A 23 -2.60 20.46 -13.05
C GLU A 23 -1.70 19.59 -12.16
N ASP A 24 -1.38 18.39 -12.66
CA ASP A 24 -0.43 17.42 -12.10
C ASP A 24 -0.53 17.22 -10.56
N PRO A 25 -1.70 16.79 -10.05
CA PRO A 25 -1.90 16.51 -8.63
C PRO A 25 -0.88 15.51 -8.09
N GLN A 26 -0.35 15.79 -6.91
CA GLN A 26 0.56 14.88 -6.20
C GLN A 26 -0.26 13.79 -5.52
N TRP A 27 -0.13 12.55 -5.99
CA TRP A 27 -0.86 11.42 -5.45
C TRP A 27 -0.18 10.84 -4.19
N PRO A 28 -0.94 10.39 -3.18
CA PRO A 28 -2.39 10.54 -3.04
C PRO A 28 -2.83 12.00 -2.89
N ALA A 29 -3.89 12.40 -3.57
CA ALA A 29 -4.39 13.76 -3.55
C ALA A 29 -5.73 13.84 -2.82
N ARG A 30 -5.91 14.91 -2.04
CA ARG A 30 -7.11 15.11 -1.23
C ARG A 30 -8.25 15.65 -2.09
N GLY A 31 -9.41 15.00 -2.04
CA GLY A 31 -10.55 15.48 -2.78
C GLY A 31 -11.60 14.40 -3.06
N THR A 32 -12.40 14.67 -4.09
CA THR A 32 -13.49 13.81 -4.53
C THR A 32 -13.21 13.22 -5.90
N LEU A 33 -13.73 12.02 -6.14
CA LEU A 33 -13.63 11.34 -7.41
C LEU A 33 -15.03 11.01 -7.92
N VAL A 34 -15.33 11.43 -9.14
CA VAL A 34 -16.62 11.24 -9.78
C VAL A 34 -16.44 10.34 -10.99
N SER A 35 -17.22 9.26 -11.07
CA SER A 35 -17.26 8.42 -12.29
C SER A 35 -17.98 9.18 -13.41
N LEU A 36 -17.35 9.22 -14.59
CA LEU A 36 -17.89 9.84 -15.80
C LEU A 36 -18.46 8.79 -16.78
N GLY A 37 -18.40 7.50 -16.42
CA GLY A 37 -18.72 6.40 -17.32
C GLY A 37 -17.50 5.91 -18.10
N ARG A 38 -17.74 5.33 -19.28
CA ARG A 38 -16.73 4.63 -20.07
C ARG A 38 -16.68 5.18 -21.49
N ILE A 39 -15.47 5.49 -21.99
CA ILE A 39 -15.23 5.92 -23.38
C ILE A 39 -13.90 5.36 -23.89
N GLU A 40 -13.84 5.02 -25.18
CA GLU A 40 -12.65 4.39 -25.80
C GLU A 40 -12.12 3.18 -25.02
N GLY A 41 -13.05 2.43 -24.43
CA GLY A 41 -12.75 1.25 -23.62
C GLY A 41 -12.24 1.53 -22.20
N ARG A 42 -12.01 2.79 -21.82
CA ARG A 42 -11.48 3.18 -20.50
C ARG A 42 -12.59 3.65 -19.56
N ASP A 43 -12.52 3.22 -18.30
CA ASP A 43 -13.33 3.79 -17.23
C ASP A 43 -12.77 5.16 -16.85
N CYS A 44 -13.60 6.19 -17.01
CA CYS A 44 -13.20 7.58 -16.88
C CYS A 44 -13.71 8.18 -15.59
N PHE A 45 -12.86 8.96 -14.94
CA PHE A 45 -13.15 9.64 -13.70
C PHE A 45 -12.73 11.10 -13.78
N ARG A 46 -13.44 11.95 -13.04
CA ARG A 46 -13.00 13.31 -12.73
C ARG A 46 -12.54 13.37 -11.29
N PHE A 47 -11.36 13.92 -11.08
CA PHE A 47 -10.87 14.30 -9.76
C PHE A 47 -11.09 15.80 -9.55
N ASP A 48 -11.74 16.13 -8.43
CA ASP A 48 -11.93 17.49 -7.98
C ASP A 48 -11.21 17.65 -6.64
N ALA A 49 -10.14 18.45 -6.62
CA ALA A 49 -9.36 18.72 -5.42
C ALA A 49 -10.21 19.46 -4.37
N ASP A 50 -10.16 18.98 -3.14
CA ASP A 50 -10.93 19.56 -2.03
C ASP A 50 -10.16 19.35 -0.72
N GLU A 51 -9.62 20.44 -0.18
CA GLU A 51 -8.88 20.45 1.09
C GLU A 51 -9.77 20.19 2.31
N SER A 52 -11.09 20.20 2.16
CA SER A 52 -12.03 19.85 3.24
C SER A 52 -12.40 18.36 3.25
N ALA A 53 -12.17 17.65 2.14
CA ALA A 53 -12.51 16.23 2.01
C ALA A 53 -11.80 15.38 3.07
N GLN A 54 -12.42 14.31 3.56
CA GLN A 54 -11.78 13.39 4.52
C GLN A 54 -11.12 12.19 3.84
N THR A 55 -10.98 12.25 2.51
CA THR A 55 -10.54 11.16 1.66
C THR A 55 -9.45 11.61 0.71
N TRP A 56 -8.51 10.70 0.45
CA TRP A 56 -7.46 10.86 -0.55
C TRP A 56 -7.64 9.84 -1.66
N VAL A 57 -7.46 10.27 -2.90
CA VAL A 57 -7.48 9.41 -4.07
C VAL A 57 -6.05 8.98 -4.37
N LEU A 58 -5.82 7.67 -4.50
CA LEU A 58 -4.54 7.09 -4.90
C LEU A 58 -4.74 6.22 -6.14
N PRO A 59 -4.44 6.74 -7.35
CA PRO A 59 -4.30 5.92 -8.52
C PRO A 59 -2.91 5.24 -8.56
N GLY A 60 -2.84 4.04 -9.10
CA GLY A 60 -1.57 3.33 -9.26
C GLY A 60 -1.72 1.99 -9.98
N GLY A 61 -0.58 1.36 -10.27
CA GLY A 61 -0.53 -0.01 -10.78
C GLY A 61 -0.22 -0.98 -9.66
N ASP A 62 -0.86 -2.16 -9.69
CA ASP A 62 -0.58 -3.27 -8.78
C ASP A 62 -0.68 -2.89 -7.29
N ILE A 63 -1.65 -2.04 -6.95
CA ILE A 63 -1.96 -1.62 -5.58
C ILE A 63 -3.25 -2.27 -5.07
N SER A 64 -3.28 -2.59 -3.77
CA SER A 64 -4.50 -3.05 -3.10
C SER A 64 -4.61 -2.52 -1.67
N PRO A 65 -5.84 -2.27 -1.17
CA PRO A 65 -6.04 -1.82 0.20
C PRO A 65 -5.82 -2.99 1.17
N LEU A 66 -5.20 -2.71 2.31
CA LEU A 66 -5.11 -3.64 3.44
C LEU A 66 -5.97 -3.17 4.62
N SER A 67 -5.93 -1.88 4.96
CA SER A 67 -6.73 -1.30 6.06
C SER A 67 -6.95 0.18 5.83
N GLY A 68 -8.09 0.73 6.30
CA GLY A 68 -8.40 2.17 6.19
C GLY A 68 -8.48 2.71 4.75
N ALA A 69 -8.60 1.83 3.76
CA ALA A 69 -8.69 2.15 2.34
C ALA A 69 -9.71 1.24 1.64
N SER A 70 -10.24 1.69 0.51
CA SER A 70 -11.18 0.94 -0.33
C SER A 70 -10.80 1.07 -1.81
N THR A 71 -11.12 0.04 -2.58
CA THR A 71 -10.92 0.05 -4.04
C THR A 71 -12.12 0.69 -4.72
N VAL A 72 -11.90 1.72 -5.54
CA VAL A 72 -12.94 2.26 -6.43
C VAL A 72 -13.08 1.37 -7.65
N ILE A 73 -11.95 1.08 -8.29
CA ILE A 73 -11.86 0.24 -9.47
C ILE A 73 -10.49 -0.43 -9.51
N SER A 74 -10.44 -1.65 -10.03
CA SER A 74 -9.22 -2.38 -10.32
C SER A 74 -9.42 -3.14 -11.63
N VAL A 75 -8.50 -2.96 -12.57
CA VAL A 75 -8.53 -3.62 -13.89
C VAL A 75 -7.23 -4.38 -14.12
N GLY A 76 -7.36 -5.63 -14.56
CA GLY A 76 -6.24 -6.39 -15.09
C GLY A 76 -5.89 -5.89 -16.49
N LEU A 77 -4.60 -5.70 -16.77
CA LEU A 77 -4.10 -5.25 -18.06
C LEU A 77 -3.21 -6.32 -18.70
N GLN A 78 -2.97 -6.18 -19.99
CA GLN A 78 -2.10 -7.09 -20.72
C GLN A 78 -0.69 -7.14 -20.13
N SER A 79 -0.05 -8.31 -20.23
CA SER A 79 1.30 -8.59 -19.73
C SER A 79 1.43 -8.55 -18.20
N ASN A 80 0.38 -8.97 -17.49
CA ASN A 80 0.36 -9.07 -16.02
C ASN A 80 0.61 -7.72 -15.33
N ARG A 81 0.16 -6.64 -15.96
CA ARG A 81 0.05 -5.31 -15.37
C ARG A 81 -1.36 -5.15 -14.80
N SER A 82 -1.55 -4.22 -13.89
CA SER A 82 -2.87 -3.80 -13.48
C SER A 82 -2.94 -2.29 -13.27
N GLY A 83 -4.16 -1.78 -13.19
CA GLY A 83 -4.45 -0.41 -12.83
C GLY A 83 -5.53 -0.39 -11.77
N ALA A 84 -5.38 0.43 -10.74
CA ALA A 84 -6.39 0.60 -9.72
C ALA A 84 -6.47 2.05 -9.24
N ILE A 85 -7.64 2.42 -8.74
CA ILE A 85 -7.85 3.64 -7.98
C ILE A 85 -8.34 3.24 -6.59
N LEU A 86 -7.64 3.70 -5.56
CA LEU A 86 -8.02 3.52 -4.16
C LEU A 86 -8.51 4.84 -3.56
N LEU A 87 -9.48 4.76 -2.65
CA LEU A 87 -9.79 5.83 -1.70
C LEU A 87 -9.14 5.49 -0.36
N LEU A 88 -8.39 6.43 0.17
CA LEU A 88 -7.73 6.32 1.46
C LEU A 88 -8.47 7.21 2.47
N GLY A 89 -8.71 6.68 3.68
CA GLY A 89 -9.04 7.50 4.82
C GLY A 89 -7.82 8.22 5.42
N PRO A 90 -7.98 8.94 6.54
CA PRO A 90 -6.88 9.66 7.21
C PRO A 90 -5.71 8.76 7.63
N ARG A 91 -5.98 7.49 7.90
CA ARG A 91 -4.98 6.46 8.15
C ARG A 91 -5.30 5.25 7.31
N ALA A 92 -4.40 4.90 6.41
CA ALA A 92 -4.61 3.84 5.44
C ALA A 92 -3.34 3.02 5.23
N VAL A 93 -3.50 1.72 5.03
CA VAL A 93 -2.41 0.80 4.70
C VAL A 93 -2.67 0.25 3.31
N VAL A 94 -1.70 0.41 2.43
CA VAL A 94 -1.76 0.00 1.02
C VAL A 94 -0.63 -0.97 0.74
N LYS A 95 -0.95 -2.08 0.08
CA LYS A 95 0.03 -3.02 -0.45
C LYS A 95 0.37 -2.64 -1.88
N PHE A 96 1.65 -2.64 -2.18
CA PHE A 96 2.18 -2.52 -3.53
C PHE A 96 2.73 -3.88 -3.92
N VAL A 97 2.33 -4.39 -5.08
CA VAL A 97 2.83 -5.63 -5.64
C VAL A 97 3.78 -5.27 -6.76
N GLY A 98 5.04 -5.69 -6.63
CA GLY A 98 6.05 -5.47 -7.65
C GLY A 98 5.91 -6.42 -8.83
N TYR A 99 6.88 -6.34 -9.74
CA TYR A 99 6.89 -7.07 -11.01
C TYR A 99 6.51 -8.56 -10.85
N LYS A 100 5.45 -8.97 -11.55
CA LYS A 100 4.93 -10.36 -11.57
C LYS A 100 4.65 -10.94 -10.17
N GLY A 101 4.31 -10.11 -9.18
CA GLY A 101 4.04 -10.58 -7.82
C GLY A 101 5.26 -11.11 -7.08
N ARG A 102 6.48 -10.88 -7.58
CA ARG A 102 7.71 -11.40 -7.00
C ARG A 102 8.24 -10.58 -5.82
N SER A 103 7.73 -9.38 -5.65
CA SER A 103 7.97 -8.56 -4.47
C SER A 103 6.66 -7.92 -4.03
N SER A 104 6.58 -7.59 -2.76
CA SER A 104 5.53 -6.71 -2.26
C SER A 104 6.10 -5.82 -1.18
N SER A 105 5.65 -4.58 -1.16
CA SER A 105 5.86 -3.65 -0.06
C SER A 105 4.51 -3.24 0.51
N VAL A 106 4.53 -2.74 1.73
CA VAL A 106 3.36 -2.19 2.41
C VAL A 106 3.73 -0.80 2.87
N SER A 107 2.85 0.16 2.62
CA SER A 107 3.04 1.55 3.02
C SER A 107 1.88 2.02 3.88
N LEU A 108 2.21 2.75 4.95
CA LEU A 108 1.25 3.46 5.77
C LEU A 108 1.11 4.88 5.23
N TYR A 109 -0.12 5.30 5.00
CA TYR A 109 -0.48 6.68 4.70
C TYR A 109 -1.13 7.31 5.93
N VAL A 110 -0.65 8.49 6.29
CA VAL A 110 -1.24 9.35 7.32
C VAL A 110 -1.51 10.71 6.70
N ASP A 111 -2.78 11.08 6.61
CA ASP A 111 -3.27 12.30 5.97
C ASP A 111 -2.70 12.49 4.56
N GLY A 112 -2.74 11.42 3.75
CA GLY A 112 -2.22 11.38 2.39
C GLY A 112 -0.70 11.27 2.27
N LYS A 113 0.07 11.35 3.37
CA LYS A 113 1.53 11.26 3.35
C LYS A 113 2.00 9.84 3.62
N CYS A 114 2.82 9.31 2.72
CA CYS A 114 3.48 8.02 2.92
C CYS A 114 4.47 8.12 4.09
N ARG A 115 4.39 7.17 5.01
CA ARG A 115 5.30 6.99 6.14
C ARG A 115 6.05 5.68 5.95
N ASP A 116 7.37 5.78 6.04
CA ASP A 116 8.22 4.59 6.12
C ASP A 116 8.08 4.00 7.52
N VAL A 117 7.38 2.87 7.59
CA VAL A 117 7.19 2.10 8.82
C VAL A 117 7.55 0.66 8.47
N PRO A 118 8.45 0.01 9.23
CA PRO A 118 8.80 -1.38 8.97
C PRO A 118 7.57 -2.30 9.07
N GLY A 119 7.45 -3.25 8.15
CA GLY A 119 6.31 -4.18 8.11
C GLY A 119 6.12 -4.96 9.42
N ALA A 120 7.20 -5.31 10.11
CA ALA A 120 7.14 -5.94 11.43
C ALA A 120 6.43 -5.08 12.49
N VAL A 121 6.63 -3.76 12.44
CA VAL A 121 5.94 -2.81 13.33
C VAL A 121 4.45 -2.74 12.97
N MET A 122 4.12 -2.71 11.68
CA MET A 122 2.72 -2.72 11.24
C MET A 122 1.97 -3.99 11.68
N LEU A 123 2.63 -5.15 11.59
CA LEU A 123 2.08 -6.43 12.07
C LEU A 123 1.91 -6.43 13.59
N ALA A 124 2.92 -5.98 14.34
CA ALA A 124 2.85 -5.93 15.81
C ALA A 124 1.74 -5.00 16.32
N LEU A 125 1.43 -3.93 15.58
CA LEU A 125 0.35 -3.00 15.88
C LEU A 125 -1.04 -3.48 15.38
N GLY A 126 -1.12 -4.65 14.72
CA GLY A 126 -2.37 -5.16 14.15
C GLY A 126 -2.91 -4.34 12.98
N LEU A 127 -2.06 -3.55 12.32
CA LEU A 127 -2.46 -2.74 11.15
C LEU A 127 -2.58 -3.59 9.87
N VAL A 128 -1.94 -4.76 9.87
CA VAL A 128 -1.93 -5.74 8.78
C VAL A 128 -2.07 -7.13 9.39
N GLU A 129 -2.81 -8.01 8.73
CA GLU A 129 -2.91 -9.41 9.12
C GLU A 129 -1.65 -10.19 8.69
N ALA A 130 -1.05 -10.90 9.64
CA ALA A 130 0.01 -11.87 9.34
C ALA A 130 -0.61 -13.17 8.80
N LYS A 131 0.09 -13.85 7.89
CA LYS A 131 -0.14 -15.30 7.74
C LYS A 131 0.31 -15.97 9.04
N GLU A 132 -0.51 -16.89 9.54
CA GLU A 132 -0.34 -17.59 10.81
C GLU A 132 1.13 -17.86 11.16
N GLY A 133 1.57 -17.32 12.29
CA GLY A 133 2.85 -17.66 12.90
C GLY A 133 2.63 -18.65 14.03
N SER A 134 3.56 -19.58 14.22
CA SER A 134 3.60 -20.36 15.45
C SER A 134 4.12 -19.50 16.60
N LEU A 135 3.56 -19.69 17.79
CA LEU A 135 4.13 -19.12 19.00
C LEU A 135 5.54 -19.71 19.16
N ILE A 136 6.56 -18.85 19.23
CA ILE A 136 7.92 -19.26 19.56
C ILE A 136 8.03 -19.20 21.08
N GLU A 137 8.02 -20.36 21.73
CA GLU A 137 8.37 -20.45 23.14
C GLU A 137 9.84 -20.07 23.31
N ILE A 138 10.10 -19.06 24.15
CA ILE A 138 11.47 -18.70 24.52
C ILE A 138 11.90 -19.67 25.63
N PRO A 139 12.83 -20.61 25.37
CA PRO A 139 13.27 -21.52 26.42
C PRO A 139 13.96 -20.73 27.54
N PRO A 140 13.94 -21.24 28.79
CA PRO A 140 14.72 -20.64 29.87
C PRO A 140 16.19 -20.58 29.45
N ILE A 141 16.87 -19.48 29.78
CA ILE A 141 18.31 -19.34 29.50
C ILE A 141 19.03 -20.51 30.19
N PRO A 142 19.80 -21.33 29.45
CA PRO A 142 20.52 -22.43 30.06
C PRO A 142 21.49 -21.88 31.10
N ALA A 143 21.48 -22.47 32.30
CA ALA A 143 22.46 -22.13 33.32
C ALA A 143 23.87 -22.41 32.77
N THR A 144 24.78 -21.45 32.94
CA THR A 144 26.21 -21.67 32.69
C THR A 144 26.63 -22.87 33.53
N SER A 145 27.19 -23.90 32.93
CA SER A 145 27.62 -25.11 33.65
C SER A 145 28.97 -25.61 33.19
N GLY A 146 29.65 -26.35 34.08
CA GLY A 146 30.90 -27.05 33.80
C GLY A 146 32.11 -26.13 33.61
N ILE A 147 32.86 -26.34 32.53
CA ILE A 147 34.17 -25.72 32.28
C ILE A 147 34.06 -24.19 32.15
N MET A 148 32.97 -23.69 31.57
CA MET A 148 32.75 -22.26 31.36
C MET A 148 32.51 -21.51 32.67
N GLU A 149 31.69 -22.07 33.56
CA GLU A 149 31.44 -21.50 34.89
C GLU A 149 32.72 -21.50 35.74
N ALA A 150 33.49 -22.59 35.69
CA ALA A 150 34.79 -22.66 36.37
C ALA A 150 35.81 -21.65 35.82
N ALA A 151 35.82 -21.41 34.51
CA ALA A 151 36.68 -20.42 33.87
C ALA A 151 36.30 -18.98 34.25
N LEU A 152 35.00 -18.64 34.24
CA LEU A 152 34.50 -17.33 34.67
C LEU A 152 34.85 -17.05 36.14
N ARG A 153 34.61 -18.04 37.01
CA ARG A 153 34.96 -17.94 38.43
C ARG A 153 36.46 -17.74 38.66
N LYS A 154 37.31 -18.42 37.87
CA LYS A 154 38.78 -18.26 37.93
C LYS A 154 39.25 -16.90 37.39
N ALA A 155 38.50 -16.32 36.46
CA ALA A 155 38.75 -14.99 35.91
C ALA A 155 38.23 -13.85 36.82
N GLY A 156 37.52 -14.17 37.92
CA GLY A 156 36.97 -13.18 38.85
C GLY A 156 35.72 -12.45 38.33
N LEU A 157 35.01 -13.07 37.38
CA LEU A 157 33.78 -12.57 36.78
C LEU A 157 32.55 -13.25 37.39
#